data_AF-X1VD19-F1
#
_entry.id   AF-X1VD19-F1
#
_cell.length_a   1.000
_cell.length_b   1.000
_cell.length_c   1.000
_cell.angle_alpha   90.00
_cell.angle_beta   90.00
_cell.angle_gamma   90.00
#
_symmetry.space_group_name_H-M   'P 1'
#
loop_
_entity.id
_entity.type
_entity.pdbx_description
1 polymer ?
#
loop_
_entity_poly.entity_id
_entity_poly.type
_entity_poly.pdbx_seq_one_letter_code
_entity_poly.pdbx_strand_id
1 'polypeptide(L)'
;MHGHVRTLRAFFNWLVTEDLAQSNPANDLKPPKVVRKVVSTLSDEEIGAILNTFSISPSDARNQTLFMILLDTGLRIGELV
;
A
#
# COMPACT_ATOMS: atom_id res chain seq x y z
N MET A 1 -11.92 2.67 1.55
CA MET A 1 -13.14 3.22 0.88
C MET A 1 -13.14 3.09 -0.64
N HIS A 2 -12.20 3.66 -1.41
CA HIS A 2 -12.15 3.43 -2.88
C HIS A 2 -12.02 1.95 -3.27
N GLY A 3 -11.40 1.14 -2.41
CA GLY A 3 -11.29 -0.31 -2.59
C GLY A 3 -12.64 -1.03 -2.70
N HIS A 4 -13.63 -0.69 -1.88
CA HIS A 4 -14.92 -1.41 -1.88
C HIS A 4 -15.68 -1.26 -3.20
N VAL A 5 -15.68 -0.06 -3.79
CA VAL A 5 -16.29 0.17 -5.10
C VAL A 5 -15.59 -0.65 -6.19
N ARG A 6 -14.25 -0.73 -6.14
CA ARG A 6 -13.48 -1.58 -7.06
C ARG A 6 -13.76 -3.07 -6.83
N THR A 7 -13.84 -3.52 -5.58
CA THR A 7 -14.17 -4.91 -5.25
C THR A 7 -15.55 -5.29 -5.75
N LEU A 8 -16.56 -4.45 -5.53
CA LEU A 8 -17.92 -4.69 -6.03
C LEU A 8 -17.94 -4.74 -7.56
N ARG A 9 -17.28 -3.79 -8.24
CA ARG A 9 -17.17 -3.82 -9.71
C ARG A 9 -16.50 -5.09 -10.22
N ALA A 10 -15.39 -5.50 -9.60
CA ALA A 10 -14.69 -6.73 -9.97
C ALA A 10 -15.56 -7.98 -9.76
N PHE A 11 -16.27 -8.05 -8.62
CA PHE A 11 -17.17 -9.16 -8.31
C PHE A 11 -18.33 -9.27 -9.32
N PHE A 12 -19.02 -8.16 -9.61
CA PHE A 12 -20.12 -8.18 -10.58
C PHE A 12 -19.63 -8.36 -12.02
N ASN A 13 -18.42 -7.89 -12.38
CA ASN A 13 -17.81 -8.22 -13.66
C ASN A 13 -17.55 -9.72 -13.79
N TRP A 14 -17.08 -10.37 -12.73
CA TRP A 14 -16.92 -11.82 -12.70
C TRP A 14 -18.27 -12.53 -12.86
N LEU A 15 -19.33 -12.11 -12.15
CA LEU A 15 -20.67 -12.68 -12.33
C LEU A 15 -21.21 -12.56 -13.77
N VAL A 16 -20.96 -11.44 -14.44
CA VAL A 16 -21.34 -11.28 -15.85
C VAL A 16 -20.49 -12.17 -16.77
N THR A 17 -19.21 -12.33 -16.46
CA THR A 17 -18.29 -13.20 -17.24
C THR A 17 -18.70 -14.67 -17.14
N GLU A 18 -19.17 -15.10 -15.98
CA GLU A 18 -19.67 -16.46 -15.73
C GLU A 18 -21.14 -16.65 -16.14
N ASP A 19 -21.75 -15.67 -16.82
CA ASP A 19 -23.16 -15.69 -17.25
C ASP A 19 -24.18 -15.88 -16.09
N LEU A 20 -23.77 -15.51 -14.87
CA LEU A 20 -24.60 -15.51 -13.66
C LEU A 20 -25.39 -14.20 -13.48
N ALA A 21 -25.05 -13.16 -14.25
CA ALA A 21 -25.74 -11.88 -14.28
C ALA A 21 -25.71 -11.27 -15.69
N GLN A 22 -26.79 -10.59 -16.10
CA GLN A 22 -26.86 -9.96 -17.43
C GLN A 22 -26.09 -8.64 -17.55
N SER A 23 -25.83 -7.96 -16.43
CA SER A 23 -25.08 -6.70 -16.41
C SER A 23 -24.48 -6.41 -15.04
N ASN A 24 -23.49 -5.53 -14.98
CA ASN A 24 -22.83 -5.14 -13.74
C ASN A 24 -23.53 -3.91 -13.11
N PRO A 25 -24.27 -4.06 -12.00
CA PRO A 25 -24.96 -2.95 -11.32
C PRO A 25 -24.01 -1.96 -10.62
N ALA A 26 -22.75 -2.33 -10.39
CA ALA A 26 -21.75 -1.46 -9.79
C ALA A 26 -21.04 -0.55 -10.80
N ASN A 27 -21.39 -0.62 -12.09
CA ASN A 27 -20.83 0.25 -13.13
C ASN A 27 -21.04 1.74 -12.82
N ASP A 28 -22.24 2.13 -12.40
CA ASP A 28 -22.57 3.53 -12.10
C ASP A 28 -22.19 3.98 -10.69
N LEU A 29 -21.60 3.08 -9.88
CA LEU A 29 -21.22 3.37 -8.51
C LEU A 29 -20.04 4.36 -8.49
N LYS A 30 -20.30 5.60 -8.11
CA LYS A 30 -19.26 6.63 -7.97
C LYS A 30 -18.47 6.40 -6.67
N PRO A 31 -17.13 6.37 -6.72
CA PRO A 31 -16.35 6.29 -5.50
C PRO A 31 -16.59 7.52 -4.62
N PRO A 32 -16.67 7.33 -3.29
CA PRO A 32 -16.80 8.45 -2.37
C PRO A 32 -15.58 9.36 -2.48
N LYS A 33 -15.78 10.69 -2.40
CA LYS A 33 -14.68 11.65 -2.33
C LYS A 33 -13.88 11.36 -1.06
N VAL A 34 -12.63 10.94 -1.22
CA VAL A 34 -11.71 10.76 -0.09
C VAL A 34 -10.80 11.96 -0.04
N VAL A 35 -10.77 12.62 1.12
CA VAL A 35 -9.78 13.66 1.39
C VAL A 35 -8.42 12.98 1.42
N ARG A 36 -7.56 13.33 0.46
CA ARG A 36 -6.20 12.80 0.42
C ARG A 36 -5.39 13.52 1.48
N LYS A 37 -5.09 12.84 2.59
CA LYS A 37 -4.08 13.33 3.53
C LYS A 37 -2.74 13.30 2.80
N VAL A 38 -2.08 14.44 2.70
CA VAL A 38 -0.70 14.50 2.21
C VAL A 38 0.15 13.79 3.25
N VAL A 39 0.85 12.74 2.82
CA VAL A 39 1.86 12.08 3.65
C VAL A 39 3.13 12.91 3.49
N SER A 40 3.62 13.47 4.58
CA SER A 40 4.91 14.15 4.59
C SER A 40 6.04 13.14 4.40
N THR A 41 7.04 13.52 3.61
CA THR A 41 8.30 12.77 3.51
C THR A 41 9.12 12.96 4.79
N LEU A 42 9.97 11.99 5.11
CA LEU A 42 10.94 12.13 6.20
C LEU A 42 12.04 13.12 5.80
N SER A 43 12.50 13.94 6.75
CA SER A 43 13.72 14.73 6.58
C SER A 43 14.98 13.90 6.86
N ASP A 44 16.14 14.39 6.44
CA ASP A 44 17.42 13.72 6.70
C ASP A 44 17.70 13.58 8.21
N GLU A 45 17.27 14.55 9.01
CA GLU A 45 17.37 14.50 10.48
C GLU A 45 16.48 13.41 11.08
N GLU A 46 15.25 13.25 10.57
CA GLU A 46 14.33 12.20 11.01
C GLU A 46 14.84 10.82 10.61
N ILE A 47 15.40 10.68 9.41
CA ILE A 47 16.06 9.45 8.95
C ILE A 47 17.25 9.12 9.86
N GLY A 48 18.10 10.10 10.16
CA GLY A 48 19.21 9.93 11.10
C GLY A 48 18.76 9.52 12.49
N ALA A 49 17.67 10.12 13.00
CA ALA A 49 17.10 9.76 14.29
C ALA A 49 16.60 8.31 14.32
N ILE A 50 15.97 7.82 13.25
CA ILE A 50 15.54 6.42 13.12
C ILE A 50 16.76 5.49 13.09
N LEU A 51 17.77 5.80 12.27
CA LEU A 51 18.96 4.98 12.15
C LEU A 51 19.71 4.83 13.48
N ASN A 52 19.71 5.88 14.31
CA ASN A 52 20.33 5.87 15.64
C ASN A 52 19.57 5.04 16.69
N THR A 53 18.37 4.54 16.38
CA THR A 53 17.60 3.69 17.30
C THR A 53 18.00 2.22 17.24
N PHE A 54 18.66 1.79 16.16
CA PHE A 54 19.07 0.39 15.98
C PHE A 54 20.31 0.05 16.81
N SER A 55 20.29 -1.09 17.50
CA SER A 55 21.43 -1.61 18.25
C SER A 55 22.23 -2.65 17.44
N ILE A 56 23.27 -3.23 18.05
CA ILE A 56 24.07 -4.32 17.46
C ILE A 56 23.40 -5.71 17.52
N SER A 57 22.14 -5.79 17.98
CA SER A 57 21.41 -7.06 18.00
C SER A 57 21.20 -7.60 16.57
N PRO A 58 21.21 -8.92 16.34
CA PRO A 58 20.98 -9.48 15.00
C PRO A 58 19.65 -9.02 14.37
N SER A 59 18.61 -8.84 15.19
CA SER A 59 17.32 -8.31 14.73
C SER A 59 17.41 -6.85 14.29
N ASP A 60 18.15 -6.02 15.01
CA ASP A 60 18.27 -4.60 14.69
C ASP A 60 19.18 -4.37 13.48
N ALA A 61 20.29 -5.11 13.37
CA ALA A 61 21.13 -5.09 12.18
C ALA A 61 20.32 -5.48 10.92
N ARG A 62 19.44 -6.49 11.04
CA ARG A 62 18.50 -6.85 9.98
C ARG A 62 17.52 -5.71 9.68
N ASN A 63 16.89 -5.15 10.70
CA ASN A 63 15.89 -4.07 10.53
C ASN A 63 16.51 -2.81 9.92
N GLN A 64 17.72 -2.43 10.35
CA GLN A 64 18.49 -1.33 9.77
C GLN A 64 18.79 -1.58 8.29
N THR A 65 19.19 -2.80 7.94
CA THR A 65 19.45 -3.20 6.54
C THR A 65 18.17 -3.09 5.70
N LEU A 66 17.04 -3.60 6.20
CA LEU A 66 15.75 -3.48 5.51
C LEU A 66 15.36 -2.02 5.29
N PHE A 67 15.52 -1.17 6.32
CA PHE A 67 15.21 0.25 6.23
C PHE A 67 16.09 0.96 5.19
N MET A 68 17.40 0.68 5.18
CA MET A 68 18.33 1.24 4.19
C MET A 68 18.01 0.79 2.76
N ILE A 69 17.68 -0.48 2.55
CA ILE A 69 17.29 -0.98 1.21
C ILE A 69 16.04 -0.27 0.73
N LEU A 70 15.01 -0.13 1.57
CA LEU A 70 13.77 0.58 1.22
C LEU A 70 14.04 2.05 0.85
N LEU A 71 14.94 2.72 1.58
CA LEU A 71 15.31 4.11 1.31
C LEU A 71 16.11 4.28 0.01
N ASP A 72 17.11 3.43 -0.23
CA ASP A 72 18.05 3.58 -1.35
C ASP A 72 17.46 3.12 -2.69
N THR A 73 16.66 2.05 -2.67
CA THR A 73 16.14 1.41 -3.89
C THR A 73 14.70 1.81 -4.22
N GLY A 74 13.94 2.31 -3.25
CA GLY A 74 12.51 2.59 -3.41
C GLY A 74 11.65 1.35 -3.62
N LEU A 75 12.15 0.16 -3.28
CA LEU A 75 11.39 -1.10 -3.36
C LEU A 75 10.13 -1.05 -2.49
N ARG A 76 9.11 -1.80 -2.90
CA ARG A 76 7.92 -2.02 -2.07
C ARG A 76 8.24 -3.05 -0.99
N ILE A 77 7.56 -2.94 0.15
CA ILE A 77 7.76 -3.87 1.27
C ILE A 77 7.56 -5.34 0.84
N GLY A 78 6.56 -5.64 -0.01
CA GLY A 78 6.31 -7.00 -0.51
C GLY A 78 7.29 -7.51 -1.56
N GLU A 79 8.23 -6.69 -2.02
CA GLU A 79 9.34 -7.12 -2.88
C GLU A 79 10.58 -7.51 -2.04
N LEU A 80 10.59 -7.13 -0.75
CA LEU A 80 11.72 -7.33 0.17
C LEU A 80 11.51 -8.53 1.12
N VAL A 81 10.27 -8.89 1.44
CA VAL A 81 9.89 -10.03 2.30
C VAL A 81 9.18 -11.14 1.56
#